data_AF-A0A2R8BKQ8-F1
#
_entry.id   AF-A0A2R8BKQ8-F1
#
_cell.length_a   1.000
_cell.length_b   1.000
_cell.length_c   1.000
_cell.angle_alpha   90.00
_cell.angle_beta   90.00
_cell.angle_gamma   90.00
#
_symmetry.space_group_name_H-M   'P 1'
#
loop_
_entity.id
_entity.type
_entity.pdbx_description
1 polymer ?
#
loop_
_entity_poly.entity_id
_entity_poly.type
_entity_poly.pdbx_seq_one_letter_code
_entity_poly.pdbx_strand_id
1 'polypeptide(L)'
;MDSTFEQLADVSGFTVPVHRALTEPILLAGAPRAFAILNGTLAGAIGLGLQLWIAGIVIGLLGHVVAVWAAQRDPLFVEVGRRHLRLPGHLEV
;
A
#
# COMPACT_ATOMS: atom_id res chain seq x y z
N MET A 1 17.11 -23.55 22.07
CA MET A 1 16.54 -22.66 23.11
C MET A 1 15.31 -21.90 22.59
N ASP A 2 14.69 -22.31 21.48
CA ASP A 2 13.55 -21.59 20.86
C ASP A 2 12.17 -22.03 21.37
N SER A 3 12.07 -23.22 21.96
CA SER A 3 10.79 -23.81 22.40
C SER A 3 10.14 -23.09 23.58
N THR A 4 10.90 -22.39 24.43
CA THR A 4 10.35 -21.62 25.54
C THR A 4 9.61 -20.36 25.07
N PHE A 5 10.05 -19.74 23.96
CA PHE A 5 9.42 -18.53 23.45
C PHE A 5 8.14 -18.81 22.66
N GLU A 6 8.06 -19.95 21.94
CA GLU A 6 6.78 -20.39 21.34
C GLU A 6 5.73 -20.71 22.42
N GLN A 7 6.13 -21.32 23.53
CA GLN A 7 5.22 -21.66 24.63
C GLN A 7 4.68 -20.43 25.39
N LEU A 8 5.37 -19.28 25.35
CA LEU A 8 4.87 -18.01 25.91
C LEU A 8 3.85 -17.32 24.98
N ALA A 9 3.84 -17.62 23.68
CA ALA A 9 2.89 -17.05 22.73
C ALA A 9 1.50 -17.71 22.80
N ASP A 10 1.44 -18.95 23.29
CA ASP A 10 0.20 -19.73 23.41
C ASP A 10 -0.24 -19.86 24.88
N VAL A 11 -0.57 -18.74 25.51
CA VAL A 11 -1.22 -18.77 26.82
C VAL A 11 -2.70 -19.09 26.59
N SER A 12 -3.10 -20.30 26.99
CA SER A 12 -4.48 -20.80 26.87
C SER A 12 -5.48 -19.78 27.44
N GLY A 13 -6.38 -19.28 26.60
CA GLY A 13 -7.42 -18.30 26.97
C GLY A 13 -7.04 -16.82 26.79
N PHE A 14 -5.79 -16.50 26.39
CA PHE A 14 -5.33 -15.13 26.13
C PHE A 14 -4.92 -14.88 24.66
N THR A 15 -4.84 -15.91 23.83
CA THR A 15 -4.53 -15.80 22.40
C THR A 15 -5.78 -16.13 21.56
N VAL A 16 -6.09 -15.28 20.58
CA VAL A 16 -7.18 -15.47 19.62
C VAL A 16 -6.62 -15.36 18.20
N PRO A 17 -6.94 -16.28 17.27
CA PRO A 17 -6.45 -16.21 15.89
C PRO A 17 -7.00 -14.96 15.18
N VAL A 18 -6.10 -14.12 14.67
CA VAL A 18 -6.45 -12.94 13.86
C VAL A 18 -6.29 -13.28 12.39
N HIS A 19 -7.30 -12.92 11.58
CA HIS A 19 -7.21 -13.10 10.13
C HIS A 19 -6.19 -12.14 9.55
N ARG A 20 -5.32 -12.65 8.67
CA ARG A 20 -4.31 -11.82 7.98
C ARG A 20 -4.90 -10.62 7.24
N ALA A 21 -6.13 -10.74 6.75
CA ALA A 21 -6.84 -9.63 6.11
C ALA A 21 -7.04 -8.39 7.02
N LEU A 22 -6.91 -8.53 8.35
CA LEU A 22 -7.01 -7.44 9.31
C LEU A 22 -5.67 -6.73 9.57
N THR A 23 -4.55 -7.39 9.27
CA THR A 23 -3.20 -6.90 9.61
C THR A 23 -2.33 -6.66 8.39
N GLU A 24 -2.56 -7.39 7.30
CA GLU A 24 -1.79 -7.25 6.06
C GLU A 24 -2.41 -6.17 5.15
N PRO A 25 -1.56 -5.36 4.48
CA PRO A 25 -2.01 -4.40 3.48
C PRO A 25 -2.75 -5.07 2.31
N ILE A 26 -3.90 -4.49 1.93
CA ILE A 26 -4.68 -4.96 0.78
C ILE A 26 -4.02 -4.48 -0.52
N LEU A 27 -3.39 -5.42 -1.22
CA LEU A 27 -2.79 -5.21 -2.53
C LEU A 27 -3.80 -5.51 -3.65
N LEU A 28 -3.79 -4.68 -4.69
CA LEU A 28 -4.56 -4.84 -5.91
C LEU A 28 -3.55 -4.96 -7.07
N ALA A 29 -3.48 -6.15 -7.68
CA ALA A 29 -2.47 -6.49 -8.69
C ALA A 29 -1.02 -6.19 -8.26
N GLY A 30 -0.72 -6.29 -6.96
CA GLY A 30 0.61 -6.03 -6.40
C GLY A 30 0.87 -4.57 -5.99
N ALA A 31 -0.05 -3.64 -6.25
CA ALA A 31 0.04 -2.24 -5.80
C ALA A 31 -0.92 -1.98 -4.61
N PRO A 32 -0.67 -1.00 -3.73
CA PRO A 32 -1.61 -0.70 -2.66
C PRO A 32 -2.92 -0.17 -3.25
N ARG A 33 -4.06 -0.68 -2.77
CA ARG A 33 -5.38 -0.40 -3.34
C ARG A 33 -5.65 1.08 -3.65
N ALA A 34 -5.24 1.98 -2.75
CA ALA A 34 -5.51 3.41 -2.88
C ALA A 34 -4.76 4.02 -4.06
N PHE A 35 -3.51 3.63 -4.26
CA PHE A 35 -2.70 4.08 -5.40
C PHE A 35 -3.20 3.49 -6.72
N ALA A 36 -3.57 2.20 -6.72
CA ALA A 36 -4.12 1.56 -7.90
C ALA A 36 -5.41 2.24 -8.40
N ILE A 37 -6.32 2.58 -7.47
CA ILE A 37 -7.56 3.32 -7.78
C ILE A 37 -7.26 4.73 -8.29
N LEU A 38 -6.35 5.45 -7.62
CA LEU A 38 -5.97 6.80 -8.03
C LEU A 38 -5.39 6.81 -9.45
N ASN A 39 -4.44 5.91 -9.71
CA ASN A 39 -3.79 5.80 -11.00
C ASN A 39 -4.77 5.36 -12.10
N GLY A 40 -5.64 4.38 -11.82
CA GLY A 40 -6.69 3.95 -12.75
C GLY A 40 -7.68 5.07 -13.09
N THR A 41 -8.06 5.87 -12.09
CA THR A 41 -8.93 7.03 -12.31
C THR A 41 -8.24 8.11 -13.14
N LEU A 42 -6.98 8.42 -12.86
CA LEU A 42 -6.20 9.39 -13.62
C LEU A 42 -6.02 8.96 -15.07
N ALA A 43 -5.67 7.68 -15.29
CA ALA A 43 -5.57 7.09 -16.62
C ALA A 43 -6.90 7.13 -17.38
N GLY A 44 -8.02 6.84 -16.71
CA GLY A 44 -9.37 6.93 -17.29
C GLY A 44 -9.78 8.35 -17.64
N ALA A 45 -9.52 9.31 -16.75
CA ALA A 45 -9.80 10.73 -16.99
C ALA A 45 -9.02 11.26 -18.21
N ILE A 46 -7.75 10.89 -18.34
CA ILE A 46 -6.92 11.30 -19.48
C ILE A 46 -7.30 10.55 -20.76
N GLY A 47 -7.45 9.23 -20.67
CA GLY A 47 -7.67 8.36 -21.82
C GLY A 47 -9.06 8.52 -22.43
N LEU A 48 -10.10 8.52 -21.60
CA LEU A 48 -11.50 8.62 -22.04
C LEU A 48 -12.00 10.07 -22.00
N GLY A 49 -11.65 10.84 -20.96
CA GLY A 49 -12.13 12.21 -20.78
C GLY A 49 -11.51 13.20 -21.76
N LEU A 50 -10.18 13.17 -21.93
CA LEU A 50 -9.49 14.01 -22.92
C LEU A 50 -9.35 13.30 -24.29
N GLN A 51 -9.86 12.08 -24.44
CA GLN A 51 -9.70 11.21 -25.62
C GLN A 51 -8.23 10.87 -25.96
N LEU A 52 -7.30 11.15 -25.05
CA LEU A 52 -5.87 10.86 -25.21
C LEU A 52 -5.59 9.40 -24.82
N TRP A 53 -6.29 8.45 -25.45
CA TRP A 53 -6.31 7.05 -25.05
C TRP A 53 -4.91 6.43 -24.93
N ILE A 54 -3.99 6.77 -25.85
CA ILE A 54 -2.59 6.32 -25.79
C ILE A 54 -1.91 6.87 -24.54
N ALA A 55 -2.02 8.17 -24.29
CA ALA A 55 -1.42 8.79 -23.12
C ALA A 55 -2.02 8.22 -21.82
N GLY A 56 -3.33 8.02 -21.78
CA GLY A 56 -4.03 7.39 -20.66
C GLY A 56 -3.52 5.98 -20.38
N ILE A 57 -3.35 5.14 -21.41
CA ILE A 57 -2.77 3.79 -21.27
C ILE A 57 -1.33 3.85 -20.79
N VAL A 58 -0.50 4.73 -21.38
CA VAL A 58 0.91 4.88 -21.00
C VAL A 58 1.04 5.30 -19.54
N ILE A 59 0.26 6.29 -19.10
CA ILE A 59 0.22 6.76 -17.71
C ILE A 59 -0.28 5.64 -16.79
N GLY A 60 -1.36 4.95 -17.17
CA GLY A 60 -1.91 3.84 -16.41
C GLY A 60 -0.90 2.72 -16.19
N LEU A 61 -0.26 2.25 -17.26
CA LEU A 61 0.74 1.18 -17.19
C LEU A 61 1.97 1.60 -16.39
N LEU A 62 2.59 2.73 -16.72
CA LEU A 62 3.78 3.22 -16.01
C LEU A 62 3.50 3.46 -14.54
N GLY A 63 2.40 4.16 -14.23
CA GLY A 63 2.01 4.43 -12.86
C GLY A 63 1.73 3.16 -12.07
N HIS A 64 1.14 2.14 -12.70
CA HIS A 64 0.88 0.87 -12.04
C HIS A 64 2.15 0.06 -11.81
N VAL A 65 3.04 -0.03 -12.80
CA VAL A 65 4.35 -0.71 -12.65
C VAL A 65 5.17 -0.06 -11.54
N VAL A 66 5.24 1.27 -11.50
CA VAL A 66 5.93 1.99 -10.42
C VAL A 66 5.27 1.71 -9.06
N ALA A 67 3.93 1.65 -9.00
CA ALA A 67 3.22 1.35 -7.76
C ALA A 67 3.48 -0.08 -7.26
N VAL A 68 3.53 -1.08 -8.15
CA VAL A 68 3.88 -2.47 -7.80
C VAL A 68 5.33 -2.56 -7.30
N TRP A 69 6.26 -1.88 -7.99
CA TRP A 69 7.66 -1.83 -7.55
C TRP A 69 7.83 -1.16 -6.19
N ALA A 70 7.10 -0.06 -5.94
CA ALA A 70 7.10 0.62 -4.65
C ALA A 70 6.51 -0.26 -3.55
N ALA A 71 5.41 -0.96 -3.81
CA ALA A 71 4.78 -1.89 -2.87
C ALA A 71 5.72 -3.04 -2.48
N GLN A 72 6.52 -3.52 -3.43
CA GLN A 72 7.52 -4.55 -3.18
C GLN A 72 8.67 -4.04 -2.30
N ARG A 73 8.93 -2.73 -2.28
CA ARG A 73 9.95 -2.09 -1.43
C ARG A 73 9.41 -1.75 -0.04
N ASP A 74 8.21 -1.19 0.03
CA ASP A 74 7.53 -0.84 1.27
C ASP A 74 6.00 -0.84 1.06
N PRO A 75 5.26 -1.78 1.67
CA PRO A 75 3.79 -1.82 1.57
C PRO A 75 3.09 -0.58 2.15
N LEU A 76 3.74 0.16 3.06
CA LEU A 76 3.17 1.30 3.78
C LEU A 76 3.62 2.66 3.21
N PHE A 77 4.30 2.68 2.06
CA PHE A 77 4.89 3.89 1.49
C PHE A 77 3.90 5.06 1.37
N VAL A 78 2.62 4.77 1.06
CA VAL A 78 1.55 5.76 0.91
C VAL A 78 1.23 6.43 2.24
N GLU A 79 1.16 5.64 3.30
CA GLU A 79 0.83 6.11 4.63
C GLU A 79 1.99 6.89 5.24
N VAL A 80 3.21 6.40 5.06
CA VAL A 80 4.44 7.10 5.46
C VAL A 80 4.57 8.42 4.72
N GLY A 81 4.41 8.44 3.40
CA GLY A 81 4.48 9.66 2.59
C GLY A 81 3.43 10.68 3.00
N ARG A 82 2.17 10.26 3.21
CA ARG A 82 1.10 11.14 3.70
C ARG A 82 1.39 11.66 5.11
N ARG A 83 1.98 10.83 5.97
CA ARG A 83 2.40 11.23 7.31
C ARG A 83 3.53 12.26 7.23
N HIS A 84 4.50 12.07 6.33
CA HIS A 84 5.61 12.99 6.12
C HIS A 84 5.15 14.37 5.63
N LEU A 85 4.16 14.41 4.74
CA LEU A 85 3.56 15.68 4.29
C LEU A 85 2.75 16.40 5.37
N ARG A 86 2.26 15.66 6.37
CA ARG A 86 1.38 16.20 7.43
C ARG A 86 2.15 16.64 8.67
N LEU A 87 3.29 16.02 8.98
CA LEU A 87 4.12 16.42 10.11
C LEU A 87 5.12 17.51 9.67
N PRO A 88 5.34 18.54 10.49
CA PRO A 88 6.43 19.49 10.26
C PRO A 88 7.78 18.77 10.30
N GLY A 89 8.68 19.13 9.37
CA GLY A 89 9.99 18.49 9.21
C GLY A 89 11.00 18.80 10.32
N HIS A 90 10.58 19.50 11.38
CA HIS A 90 11.42 19.84 12.51
C HIS A 90 10.69 19.51 13.80
N LEU A 91 11.33 18.73 14.67
CA LEU A 91 10.92 18.60 16.06
C LEU A 91 11.61 19.75 16.80
N GLU A 92 10.94 20.91 16.87
CA GLU A 92 11.40 21.99 17.73
C GLU A 92 11.16 21.55 19.19
N VAL A 93 12.25 21.41 19.95
CA VAL A 93 12.26 21.08 21.38
C VAL A 93 12.24 22.36 22.20
#